data_AF-A0A3P7WJV8-F1
#
_entry.id   AF-A0A3P7WJV8-F1
#
_cell.length_a   1.000
_cell.length_b   1.000
_cell.length_c   1.000
_cell.angle_alpha   90.00
_cell.angle_beta   90.00
_cell.angle_gamma   90.00
#
_symmetry.space_group_name_H-M   'P 1'
#
loop_
_entity.id
_entity.type
_entity.pdbx_description
1 polymer ?
#
loop_
_entity_poly.entity_id
_entity_poly.type
_entity_poly.pdbx_seq_one_letter_code
_entity_poly.pdbx_strand_id
1 'polypeptide(L)'
;MDGWNLVVVADVKTPKDWHLDAPGVHFLSQVRFCLGFRITTLLPENSYTRKNVGYLYAIQMGAKWIYDTDDDNKPFGKDSSCKLFNPYRFFGHPVMWPRGFPLEHLKGHSNGKGRLRLCRSIRTPAVQQGLVHKDPDVDAIYRLLYADKKTGLNESFSKLASPIVLSSGTYSPWNSQNTLFHRSAFFTLFLPISVAFRVTDIWRSYFSQKLLHLIGERIAFYPPNAIQNRNAHDYLSDFKQEKQLYESSGRLVEYLDSWRCFSSNIAECAIKLAENDLRAIG
;
A
#
# COMPACT_ATOMS: atom_id res chain seq x y z
N MET A 1 17.34 -14.79 -4.77
CA MET A 1 16.73 -13.91 -5.80
C MET A 1 17.86 -13.15 -6.44
N ASP A 2 18.26 -13.50 -7.65
CA ASP A 2 19.50 -12.98 -8.21
C ASP A 2 19.36 -11.49 -8.53
N GLY A 3 20.33 -10.68 -8.10
CA GLY A 3 20.30 -9.23 -8.21
C GLY A 3 19.44 -8.49 -7.17
N TRP A 4 18.84 -9.18 -6.19
CA TRP A 4 18.08 -8.56 -5.08
C TRP A 4 18.72 -8.84 -3.72
N ASN A 5 18.66 -7.84 -2.83
CA ASN A 5 19.01 -7.99 -1.41
C ASN A 5 17.74 -7.97 -0.56
N LEU A 6 17.65 -8.84 0.44
CA LEU A 6 16.55 -8.91 1.40
C LEU A 6 16.94 -8.13 2.67
N VAL A 7 16.13 -7.16 3.08
CA VAL A 7 16.33 -6.41 4.33
C VAL A 7 15.25 -6.80 5.33
N VAL A 8 15.63 -7.56 6.35
CA VAL A 8 14.72 -8.00 7.42
C VAL A 8 14.89 -7.10 8.64
N VAL A 9 13.83 -6.38 9.01
CA VAL A 9 13.80 -5.55 10.22
C VAL A 9 13.23 -6.38 11.38
N ALA A 10 14.00 -6.55 12.44
CA ALA A 10 13.55 -7.30 13.61
C ALA A 10 12.58 -6.49 14.48
N ASP A 11 11.69 -7.19 15.17
CA ASP A 11 10.85 -6.64 16.24
C ASP A 11 10.83 -7.57 17.46
N VAL A 12 10.11 -7.23 18.52
CA VAL A 12 10.11 -7.95 19.81
C VAL A 12 9.78 -9.45 19.67
N LYS A 13 9.00 -9.84 18.65
CA LYS A 13 8.62 -11.22 18.35
C LYS A 13 9.60 -11.99 17.48
N THR A 14 10.63 -11.33 16.93
CA THR A 14 11.65 -11.99 16.11
C THR A 14 12.57 -12.84 17.01
N PRO A 15 12.80 -14.13 16.71
CA PRO A 15 13.73 -14.95 17.49
C PRO A 15 15.13 -14.32 17.58
N LYS A 16 15.79 -14.43 18.74
CA LYS A 16 17.12 -13.83 18.98
C LYS A 16 18.22 -14.51 18.15
N ASP A 17 17.96 -15.75 17.79
CA ASP A 17 18.72 -16.69 16.96
C ASP A 17 18.26 -16.69 15.49
N TRP A 18 17.33 -15.80 15.10
CA TRP A 18 16.86 -15.72 13.72
C TRP A 18 18.01 -15.43 12.75
N HIS A 19 18.16 -16.30 11.78
CA HIS A 19 19.07 -16.16 10.65
C HIS A 19 18.44 -16.81 9.41
N LEU A 20 18.89 -16.37 8.24
CA LEU A 20 18.57 -16.99 6.96
C LEU A 20 19.86 -17.00 6.15
N ASP A 21 20.46 -18.19 6.01
CA ASP A 21 21.77 -18.35 5.39
C ASP A 21 21.65 -18.32 3.86
N ALA A 22 21.58 -17.10 3.32
CA ALA A 22 21.49 -16.82 1.89
C ALA A 22 22.24 -15.52 1.53
N PRO A 23 22.90 -15.46 0.36
CA PRO A 23 23.58 -14.26 -0.08
C PRO A 23 22.61 -13.09 -0.28
N GLY A 24 23.01 -11.90 0.15
CA GLY A 24 22.19 -10.68 0.06
C GLY A 24 21.15 -10.50 1.16
N VAL A 25 21.16 -11.30 2.24
CA VAL A 25 20.30 -11.09 3.42
C VAL A 25 20.96 -10.10 4.40
N HIS A 26 20.24 -9.04 4.76
CA HIS A 26 20.64 -8.03 5.73
C HIS A 26 19.66 -8.02 6.91
N PHE A 27 20.07 -8.60 8.03
CA PHE A 27 19.29 -8.59 9.26
C PHE A 27 19.57 -7.34 10.11
N LEU A 28 18.53 -6.55 10.36
CA LEU A 28 18.55 -5.37 11.22
C LEU A 28 17.91 -5.72 12.57
N SER A 29 18.71 -6.31 13.46
CA SER A 29 18.30 -6.62 14.84
C SER A 29 18.04 -5.35 15.66
N GLN A 30 17.28 -5.46 16.76
CA GLN A 30 16.99 -4.31 17.64
C GLN A 30 18.26 -3.62 18.17
N VAL A 31 19.33 -4.38 18.40
CA VAL A 31 20.65 -3.85 18.84
C VAL A 31 21.32 -3.00 17.74
N ARG A 32 20.86 -3.10 16.48
CA ARG A 32 21.34 -2.32 15.32
C ARG A 32 20.49 -1.09 15.00
N PHE A 33 19.61 -0.61 15.88
CA PHE A 33 19.01 0.72 15.73
C PHE A 33 20.05 1.87 15.77
N CYS A 34 21.30 1.59 16.13
CA CYS A 34 22.47 2.48 16.06
C CYS A 34 22.92 2.91 14.64
N LEU A 35 22.07 2.79 13.62
CA LEU A 35 22.31 3.33 12.25
C LEU A 35 22.21 4.87 12.17
N GLY A 36 21.98 5.57 13.29
CA GLY A 36 21.93 7.04 13.36
C GLY A 36 20.64 7.68 12.83
N PHE A 37 19.69 6.90 12.31
CA PHE A 37 18.41 7.41 11.82
C PHE A 37 17.53 7.91 12.98
N ARG A 38 17.24 9.22 13.01
CA ARG A 38 16.43 9.87 14.06
C ARG A 38 15.03 9.27 14.28
N ILE A 39 14.49 8.54 13.30
CA ILE A 39 13.17 7.89 13.40
C ILE A 39 13.14 6.71 14.39
N THR A 40 14.29 6.11 14.74
CA THR A 40 14.33 4.91 15.59
C THR A 40 13.78 5.14 17.00
N THR A 41 13.92 6.36 17.54
CA THR A 41 13.36 6.74 18.85
C THR A 41 11.85 7.02 18.82
N LEU A 42 11.22 7.03 17.64
CA LEU A 42 9.80 7.32 17.43
C LEU A 42 8.99 6.09 17.00
N LEU A 43 9.63 4.93 16.80
CA LEU A 43 9.00 3.73 16.24
C LEU A 43 8.51 2.77 17.34
N PRO A 44 7.19 2.65 17.57
CA PRO A 44 6.65 1.77 18.59
C PRO A 44 7.01 0.30 18.35
N GLU A 45 7.08 -0.49 19.42
CA GLU A 45 7.31 -1.93 19.36
C GLU A 45 6.10 -2.70 18.82
N ASN A 46 6.34 -3.91 18.29
CA ASN A 46 5.33 -4.76 17.68
C ASN A 46 4.55 -4.05 16.54
N SER A 47 5.25 -3.27 15.72
CA SER A 47 4.65 -2.32 14.76
C SER A 47 5.20 -2.47 13.35
N TYR A 48 4.28 -2.59 12.38
CA TYR A 48 4.56 -2.59 10.95
C TYR A 48 5.42 -1.41 10.50
N THR A 49 5.27 -0.26 11.18
CA THR A 49 5.99 0.99 10.88
C THR A 49 7.51 0.84 10.98
N ARG A 50 8.03 -0.17 11.68
CA ARG A 50 9.48 -0.44 11.78
C ARG A 50 10.14 -0.71 10.43
N LYS A 51 9.39 -1.12 9.39
CA LYS A 51 9.88 -1.14 8.00
C LYS A 51 10.48 0.19 7.53
N ASN A 52 10.10 1.32 8.11
CA ASN A 52 10.71 2.63 7.86
C ASN A 52 12.25 2.61 8.01
N VAL A 53 12.80 1.83 8.95
CA VAL A 53 14.27 1.66 9.12
C VAL A 53 14.88 0.83 8.00
N GLY A 54 14.18 -0.23 7.57
CA GLY A 54 14.59 -1.05 6.42
C GLY A 54 14.65 -0.27 5.12
N TYR A 55 13.69 0.63 4.89
CA TYR A 55 13.72 1.55 3.74
C TYR A 55 14.92 2.48 3.78
N LEU A 56 15.17 3.16 4.93
CA LEU A 56 16.32 4.06 5.07
C LEU A 56 17.65 3.33 4.88
N TYR A 57 17.78 2.11 5.43
CA TYR A 57 18.96 1.26 5.22
C TYR A 57 19.14 0.89 3.74
N ALA A 58 18.09 0.41 3.06
CA ALA A 58 18.16 0.06 1.63
C ALA A 58 18.52 1.28 0.75
N ILE A 59 18.00 2.46 1.07
CA ILE A 59 18.35 3.72 0.39
C ILE A 59 19.82 4.08 0.61
N GLN A 60 20.33 3.96 1.85
CA GLN A 60 21.74 4.20 2.17
C GLN A 60 22.68 3.21 1.48
N MET A 61 22.27 1.94 1.34
CA MET A 61 22.98 0.92 0.57
C MET A 61 22.82 1.07 -0.96
N GLY A 62 22.25 2.18 -1.44
CA GLY A 62 22.25 2.55 -2.86
C GLY A 62 21.11 2.00 -3.71
N ALA A 63 20.05 1.45 -3.12
CA ALA A 63 18.95 0.81 -3.84
C ALA A 63 18.35 1.67 -4.98
N LYS A 64 17.96 1.01 -6.08
CA LYS A 64 17.24 1.62 -7.23
C LYS A 64 15.78 1.16 -7.33
N TRP A 65 15.45 0.08 -6.63
CA TRP A 65 14.12 -0.46 -6.44
C TRP A 65 14.01 -0.99 -5.02
N ILE A 66 12.85 -0.84 -4.39
CA ILE A 66 12.53 -1.43 -3.08
C ILE A 66 11.22 -2.18 -3.28
N TYR A 67 11.27 -3.50 -3.13
CA TYR A 67 10.08 -4.33 -3.04
C TYR A 67 9.65 -4.31 -1.56
N ASP A 68 8.62 -3.53 -1.23
CA ASP A 68 8.00 -3.59 0.10
C ASP A 68 7.12 -4.83 0.11
N THR A 69 7.70 -5.97 0.51
CA THR A 69 7.01 -7.27 0.63
C THR A 69 6.64 -7.51 2.09
N ASP A 70 5.36 -7.69 2.37
CA ASP A 70 4.92 -8.89 3.12
C ASP A 70 4.93 -10.06 2.09
N ASP A 71 4.96 -11.32 2.50
CA ASP A 71 5.63 -12.38 1.69
C ASP A 71 5.07 -12.73 0.27
N ASP A 72 3.96 -12.16 -0.22
CA ASP A 72 3.12 -12.76 -1.30
C ASP A 72 2.78 -11.90 -2.57
N ASN A 73 3.73 -11.72 -3.52
CA ASN A 73 3.79 -11.00 -4.86
C ASN A 73 2.57 -10.77 -5.87
N LYS A 74 2.75 -9.87 -6.88
CA LYS A 74 1.75 -9.20 -7.82
C LYS A 74 2.39 -8.82 -9.28
N PRO A 75 1.84 -8.24 -10.46
CA PRO A 75 0.44 -8.08 -11.13
C PRO A 75 0.11 -7.39 -12.65
N PHE A 76 -1.14 -6.92 -13.20
CA PHE A 76 -1.64 -5.72 -14.19
C PHE A 76 -3.23 -5.26 -14.65
N GLY A 77 -3.79 -3.93 -14.79
CA GLY A 77 -5.22 -3.21 -15.24
C GLY A 77 -5.66 -2.02 -16.45
N LYS A 78 -6.33 -0.74 -16.62
CA LYS A 78 -7.08 0.57 -16.05
C LYS A 78 -8.02 1.58 -16.91
N ASP A 79 -8.85 2.53 -16.30
CA ASP A 79 -8.90 4.08 -16.41
C ASP A 79 -10.01 5.02 -15.69
N SER A 80 -10.51 6.21 -16.18
CA SER A 80 -10.95 7.41 -15.35
C SER A 80 -12.36 8.13 -15.52
N SER A 81 -13.11 8.38 -14.41
CA SER A 81 -14.32 9.23 -14.17
C SER A 81 -15.08 8.82 -12.86
N CYS A 82 -15.35 9.76 -11.94
CA CYS A 82 -15.24 9.56 -10.46
C CYS A 82 -13.75 9.43 -10.03
N LYS A 83 -13.35 10.20 -9.01
CA LYS A 83 -11.96 10.31 -8.54
C LYS A 83 -11.44 8.98 -8.00
N LEU A 84 -12.29 8.25 -7.30
CA LEU A 84 -12.04 6.88 -6.85
C LEU A 84 -12.15 5.91 -8.01
N PHE A 85 -11.31 4.87 -7.98
CA PHE A 85 -11.31 3.78 -8.95
C PHE A 85 -11.18 2.46 -8.21
N ASN A 86 -12.08 1.49 -8.48
CA ASN A 86 -12.01 0.17 -7.86
C ASN A 86 -11.33 -0.80 -8.86
N PRO A 87 -10.07 -1.20 -8.65
CA PRO A 87 -9.35 -2.03 -9.61
C PRO A 87 -9.90 -3.46 -9.71
N TYR A 88 -10.39 -4.03 -8.60
CA TYR A 88 -10.73 -5.46 -8.48
C TYR A 88 -11.82 -5.88 -9.49
N ARG A 89 -12.70 -4.94 -9.84
CA ARG A 89 -13.75 -5.09 -10.86
C ARG A 89 -13.26 -5.49 -12.24
N PHE A 90 -12.04 -5.08 -12.63
CA PHE A 90 -11.48 -5.43 -13.94
C PHE A 90 -10.77 -6.79 -13.97
N PHE A 91 -10.78 -7.50 -12.84
CA PHE A 91 -10.02 -8.73 -12.62
C PHE A 91 -10.90 -9.92 -12.22
N GLY A 92 -12.18 -9.86 -12.60
CA GLY A 92 -13.18 -10.89 -12.31
C GLY A 92 -14.06 -10.62 -11.09
N HIS A 93 -13.79 -9.56 -10.32
CA HIS A 93 -14.46 -9.30 -9.03
C HIS A 93 -15.30 -8.02 -9.03
N PRO A 94 -16.50 -8.03 -9.66
CA PRO A 94 -17.33 -6.84 -9.82
C PRO A 94 -17.87 -6.26 -8.50
N VAL A 95 -17.94 -7.08 -7.44
CA VAL A 95 -18.53 -6.73 -6.13
C VAL A 95 -17.50 -6.54 -5.01
N MET A 96 -16.23 -6.86 -5.23
CA MET A 96 -15.15 -6.72 -4.24
C MET A 96 -14.46 -5.36 -4.39
N TRP A 97 -13.83 -4.85 -3.32
CA TRP A 97 -13.07 -3.61 -3.29
C TRP A 97 -11.79 -3.76 -2.44
N PRO A 98 -10.74 -2.94 -2.67
CA PRO A 98 -9.54 -2.95 -1.82
C PRO A 98 -9.84 -2.37 -0.43
N ARG A 99 -9.13 -2.83 0.61
CA ARG A 99 -9.28 -2.29 1.99
C ARG A 99 -9.17 -0.76 2.01
N GLY A 100 -10.13 -0.11 2.67
CA GLY A 100 -10.20 1.35 2.78
C GLY A 100 -10.66 2.08 1.51
N PHE A 101 -11.31 1.39 0.57
CA PHE A 101 -12.12 2.08 -0.43
C PHE A 101 -13.32 2.73 0.27
N PRO A 102 -13.62 4.03 0.05
CA PRO A 102 -14.67 4.74 0.78
C PRO A 102 -16.04 4.07 0.63
N LEU A 103 -16.66 3.70 1.76
CA LEU A 103 -17.87 2.88 1.82
C LEU A 103 -19.09 3.61 1.25
N GLU A 104 -19.16 4.93 1.48
CA GLU A 104 -20.17 5.86 0.96
C GLU A 104 -20.23 5.88 -0.58
N HIS A 105 -19.17 5.41 -1.24
CA HIS A 105 -19.08 5.33 -2.69
C HIS A 105 -19.21 3.91 -3.25
N LEU A 106 -19.31 2.85 -2.43
CA LEU A 106 -19.40 1.46 -2.92
C LEU A 106 -20.71 1.18 -3.67
N LYS A 107 -21.86 1.58 -3.10
CA LYS A 107 -23.18 1.25 -3.64
C LYS A 107 -23.43 2.01 -4.95
N GLY A 108 -23.45 1.27 -6.06
CA GLY A 108 -23.58 1.86 -7.40
C GLY A 108 -22.26 2.27 -8.03
N HIS A 109 -21.10 2.01 -7.40
CA HIS A 109 -19.81 2.22 -8.07
C HIS A 109 -19.73 1.35 -9.31
N SER A 110 -19.50 1.99 -10.45
CA SER A 110 -19.45 1.32 -11.74
C SER A 110 -18.02 1.19 -12.29
N ASN A 111 -17.10 2.02 -11.81
CA ASN A 111 -16.04 2.58 -12.66
C ASN A 111 -16.60 3.17 -13.97
N GLY A 112 -17.69 3.94 -13.87
CA GLY A 112 -18.23 4.81 -14.92
C GLY A 112 -18.50 4.13 -16.27
N LYS A 113 -18.51 4.95 -17.32
CA LYS A 113 -18.45 4.53 -18.73
C LYS A 113 -17.34 5.33 -19.41
N GLY A 114 -16.67 4.74 -20.42
CA GLY A 114 -15.53 5.38 -21.09
C GLY A 114 -14.29 5.62 -20.22
N ARG A 115 -14.30 5.13 -18.96
CA ARG A 115 -13.17 5.19 -18.03
C ARG A 115 -11.96 4.48 -18.60
N LEU A 116 -12.08 3.16 -18.79
CA LEU A 116 -10.97 2.28 -19.17
C LEU A 116 -10.45 2.64 -20.56
N ARG A 117 -9.13 2.76 -20.73
CA ARG A 117 -8.50 3.07 -22.02
C ARG A 117 -7.28 2.18 -22.25
N LEU A 118 -7.26 1.48 -23.38
CA LEU A 118 -6.11 0.67 -23.80
C LEU A 118 -5.00 1.59 -24.32
N CYS A 119 -3.86 1.61 -23.63
CA CYS A 119 -2.66 2.32 -24.06
C CYS A 119 -1.57 1.30 -24.45
N ARG A 120 -1.09 1.36 -25.69
CA ARG A 120 -0.05 0.42 -26.20
C ARG A 120 1.34 0.66 -25.61
N SER A 121 1.60 1.84 -25.06
CA SER A 121 2.83 2.20 -24.36
C SER A 121 2.49 3.16 -23.22
N ILE A 122 3.02 2.88 -22.02
CA ILE A 122 2.99 3.76 -20.85
C ILE A 122 4.33 3.60 -20.13
N ARG A 123 4.92 4.72 -19.67
CA ARG A 123 6.09 4.72 -18.78
C ARG A 123 5.82 3.89 -17.53
N THR A 124 6.72 2.97 -17.21
CA THR A 124 6.70 2.11 -16.02
C THR A 124 6.29 2.89 -14.77
N PRO A 125 5.18 2.50 -14.09
CA PRO A 125 4.69 3.17 -12.89
C PRO A 125 5.71 3.13 -11.75
N ALA A 126 5.76 4.18 -10.95
CA ALA A 126 6.73 4.31 -9.85
C ALA A 126 6.33 3.52 -8.61
N VAL A 127 5.04 3.17 -8.45
CA VAL A 127 4.54 2.28 -7.40
C VAL A 127 3.66 1.19 -7.99
N GLN A 128 4.02 -0.05 -7.71
CA GLN A 128 3.54 -1.23 -8.40
C GLN A 128 2.88 -2.17 -7.40
N GLN A 129 1.67 -1.75 -7.02
CA GLN A 129 0.71 -2.56 -6.29
C GLN A 129 -0.05 -3.45 -7.27
N GLY A 130 -0.44 -4.63 -6.83
CA GLY A 130 -1.52 -5.41 -7.43
C GLY A 130 -2.22 -6.40 -6.50
N LEU A 131 -2.58 -7.58 -7.00
CA LEU A 131 -3.46 -8.54 -6.30
C LEU A 131 -2.82 -9.89 -5.96
N VAL A 132 -3.45 -10.55 -5.00
CA VAL A 132 -3.00 -11.79 -4.40
C VAL A 132 -4.15 -12.79 -4.47
N HIS A 133 -3.86 -14.06 -4.76
CA HIS A 133 -4.84 -15.14 -4.68
C HIS A 133 -5.09 -15.57 -3.23
N LYS A 134 -6.19 -16.33 -3.05
CA LYS A 134 -6.65 -16.93 -1.80
C LYS A 134 -7.12 -15.87 -0.80
N ASP A 135 -6.22 -15.23 -0.07
CA ASP A 135 -6.56 -14.24 0.96
C ASP A 135 -6.08 -12.81 0.58
N PRO A 136 -6.75 -12.13 -0.37
CA PRO A 136 -6.43 -10.76 -0.72
C PRO A 136 -6.83 -9.78 0.38
N ASP A 137 -6.10 -8.68 0.49
CA ASP A 137 -6.41 -7.60 1.42
C ASP A 137 -7.59 -6.72 0.95
N VAL A 138 -8.77 -7.28 1.19
CA VAL A 138 -10.07 -6.62 1.36
C VAL A 138 -10.29 -6.25 2.83
N ASP A 139 -11.23 -5.34 3.09
CA ASP A 139 -11.57 -4.92 4.44
C ASP A 139 -12.29 -5.99 5.28
N ALA A 140 -12.42 -5.70 6.58
CA ALA A 140 -13.10 -6.56 7.53
C ALA A 140 -14.61 -6.74 7.24
N ILE A 141 -15.26 -5.79 6.56
CA ILE A 141 -16.68 -5.90 6.20
C ILE A 141 -16.87 -7.00 5.14
N TYR A 142 -16.04 -7.01 4.09
CA TYR A 142 -16.04 -8.09 3.10
C TYR A 142 -15.73 -9.44 3.76
N ARG A 143 -14.77 -9.49 4.69
CA ARG A 143 -14.42 -10.73 5.42
C ARG A 143 -15.56 -11.23 6.30
N LEU A 144 -16.25 -10.36 7.03
CA LEU A 144 -17.42 -10.71 7.85
C LEU A 144 -18.61 -11.24 7.02
N LEU A 145 -18.68 -10.89 5.73
CA LEU A 145 -19.74 -11.35 4.81
C LEU A 145 -19.38 -12.63 4.04
N TYR A 146 -18.11 -12.83 3.69
CA TYR A 146 -17.70 -13.83 2.69
C TYR A 146 -16.58 -14.79 3.10
N ALA A 147 -15.86 -14.57 4.20
CA ALA A 147 -14.78 -15.46 4.64
C ALA A 147 -15.29 -16.61 5.51
N ASP A 148 -14.74 -17.81 5.32
CA ASP A 148 -14.97 -18.93 6.23
C ASP A 148 -14.22 -18.73 7.56
N LYS A 149 -14.83 -19.22 8.65
CA LYS A 149 -14.31 -19.08 10.02
C LYS A 149 -13.08 -19.94 10.32
N LYS A 150 -12.67 -20.85 9.42
CA LYS A 150 -11.47 -21.69 9.55
C LYS A 150 -10.46 -21.44 8.43
N THR A 151 -10.93 -21.39 7.18
CA THR A 151 -10.05 -21.31 6.00
C THR A 151 -9.88 -19.89 5.43
N GLY A 152 -10.64 -18.91 5.94
CA GLY A 152 -10.56 -17.51 5.50
C GLY A 152 -11.19 -17.28 4.12
N LEU A 153 -10.54 -16.46 3.29
CA LEU A 153 -10.95 -16.25 1.91
C LEU A 153 -10.29 -17.27 0.97
N ASN A 154 -10.93 -17.54 -0.17
CA ASN A 154 -10.39 -18.38 -1.24
C ASN A 154 -10.60 -17.73 -2.62
N GLU A 155 -10.22 -16.46 -2.71
CA GLU A 155 -10.55 -15.59 -3.84
C GLU A 155 -9.53 -15.71 -4.98
N SER A 156 -9.99 -15.54 -6.23
CA SER A 156 -9.13 -15.70 -7.40
C SER A 156 -9.37 -14.61 -8.44
N PHE A 157 -8.31 -13.85 -8.75
CA PHE A 157 -8.34 -12.80 -9.78
C PHE A 157 -7.83 -13.33 -11.13
N SER A 158 -8.34 -12.74 -12.22
CA SER A 158 -7.92 -13.08 -13.57
C SER A 158 -6.45 -12.74 -13.82
N LYS A 159 -5.66 -13.78 -14.14
CA LYS A 159 -4.26 -13.66 -14.61
C LYS A 159 -4.14 -13.13 -16.04
N LEU A 160 -5.25 -12.99 -16.77
CA LEU A 160 -5.28 -12.58 -18.19
C LEU A 160 -5.60 -11.10 -18.39
N ALA A 161 -5.52 -10.28 -17.33
CA ALA A 161 -5.78 -8.85 -17.40
C ALA A 161 -4.53 -8.01 -17.78
N SER A 162 -4.73 -6.97 -18.59
CA SER A 162 -3.75 -5.94 -19.02
C SER A 162 -3.63 -4.76 -18.01
N PRO A 163 -2.60 -3.83 -17.97
CA PRO A 163 -2.12 -2.78 -16.96
C PRO A 163 -2.86 -1.53 -16.27
N ILE A 164 -2.97 -1.35 -14.90
CA ILE A 164 -3.93 -0.40 -14.18
C ILE A 164 -3.31 1.02 -13.97
N VAL A 165 -2.54 1.53 -14.93
CA VAL A 165 -1.76 2.76 -14.69
C VAL A 165 -2.59 4.00 -14.35
N LEU A 166 -2.62 4.40 -13.06
CA LEU A 166 -3.39 5.54 -12.56
C LEU A 166 -2.89 6.84 -13.18
N SER A 167 -3.64 7.32 -14.17
CA SER A 167 -3.65 8.73 -14.56
C SER A 167 -3.85 9.63 -13.34
N SER A 168 -3.14 10.76 -13.34
CA SER A 168 -3.06 11.70 -12.22
C SER A 168 -4.45 12.22 -11.81
N GLY A 169 -4.67 12.38 -10.50
CA GLY A 169 -5.97 12.75 -9.95
C GLY A 169 -7.01 11.62 -9.98
N THR A 170 -6.61 10.37 -10.26
CA THR A 170 -7.39 9.18 -9.88
C THR A 170 -6.76 8.55 -8.64
N TYR A 171 -7.57 8.17 -7.66
CA TYR A 171 -7.11 7.51 -6.43
C TYR A 171 -7.70 6.11 -6.29
N SER A 172 -6.92 5.22 -5.67
CA SER A 172 -7.39 3.92 -5.20
C SER A 172 -6.50 3.43 -4.04
N PRO A 173 -7.04 2.82 -2.98
CA PRO A 173 -6.27 2.51 -1.76
C PRO A 173 -5.45 1.22 -1.89
N TRP A 174 -4.12 1.33 -1.76
CA TRP A 174 -3.22 0.20 -1.92
C TRP A 174 -2.47 -0.19 -0.64
N ASN A 175 -2.67 -1.44 -0.23
CA ASN A 175 -2.01 -2.06 0.91
C ASN A 175 -0.55 -2.43 0.67
N SER A 176 0.13 -2.77 1.77
CA SER A 176 1.51 -3.22 1.81
C SER A 176 1.71 -4.75 1.79
N GLN A 177 0.67 -5.56 1.52
CA GLN A 177 0.83 -7.04 1.36
C GLN A 177 1.95 -7.37 0.39
N ASN A 178 2.13 -6.54 -0.63
CA ASN A 178 3.41 -6.28 -1.25
C ASN A 178 3.25 -5.17 -2.28
N THR A 179 4.28 -4.36 -2.47
CA THR A 179 4.26 -3.26 -3.43
C THR A 179 5.69 -3.00 -3.89
N LEU A 180 5.94 -3.02 -5.19
CA LEU A 180 7.25 -2.65 -5.74
C LEU A 180 7.33 -1.13 -5.97
N PHE A 181 8.30 -0.48 -5.35
CA PHE A 181 8.61 0.93 -5.51
C PHE A 181 9.85 1.13 -6.38
N HIS A 182 9.75 2.02 -7.36
CA HIS A 182 10.91 2.59 -8.07
C HIS A 182 11.58 3.65 -7.19
N ARG A 183 12.88 3.92 -7.42
CA ARG A 183 13.63 5.00 -6.76
C ARG A 183 12.92 6.37 -6.80
N SER A 184 12.18 6.68 -7.87
CA SER A 184 11.42 7.94 -7.95
C SER A 184 10.24 8.03 -6.98
N ALA A 185 9.82 6.93 -6.35
CA ALA A 185 8.77 6.89 -5.32
C ALA A 185 9.30 6.71 -3.88
N PHE A 186 10.60 6.56 -3.67
CA PHE A 186 11.15 6.23 -2.34
C PHE A 186 10.80 7.24 -1.24
N PHE A 187 10.67 8.51 -1.60
CA PHE A 187 10.27 9.57 -0.68
C PHE A 187 8.82 9.42 -0.15
N THR A 188 8.02 8.51 -0.72
CA THR A 188 6.65 8.19 -0.27
C THR A 188 6.55 6.82 0.42
N LEU A 189 7.68 6.15 0.71
CA LEU A 189 7.68 4.85 1.40
C LEU A 189 7.15 4.91 2.85
N PHE A 190 7.15 6.11 3.46
CA PHE A 190 6.89 6.30 4.88
C PHE A 190 5.56 5.70 5.35
N LEU A 191 5.62 4.98 6.46
CA LEU A 191 4.45 4.42 7.15
C LEU A 191 4.10 5.32 8.35
N PRO A 192 2.90 5.94 8.40
CA PRO A 192 2.52 6.86 9.48
C PRO A 192 2.39 6.15 10.84
N ILE A 193 3.06 6.69 11.86
CA ILE A 193 3.17 6.09 13.20
C ILE A 193 2.01 6.44 14.16
N SER A 194 1.16 7.40 13.79
CA SER A 194 0.09 7.95 14.62
C SER A 194 -1.29 7.31 14.42
N VAL A 195 -1.38 6.31 13.53
CA VAL A 195 -2.64 5.62 13.18
C VAL A 195 -2.56 4.11 13.49
N ALA A 196 -3.71 3.45 13.58
CA ALA A 196 -3.76 2.01 13.84
C ALA A 196 -3.09 1.18 12.73
N PHE A 197 -2.57 0.00 13.09
CA PHE A 197 -1.84 -0.92 12.20
C PHE A 197 -2.58 -1.16 10.86
N ARG A 198 -3.89 -1.43 10.92
CA ARG A 198 -4.74 -1.68 9.73
C ARG A 198 -5.18 -0.42 8.98
N VAL A 199 -4.68 0.76 9.37
CA VAL A 199 -4.88 2.06 8.70
C VAL A 199 -3.59 2.53 8.02
N THR A 200 -2.44 2.23 8.63
CA THR A 200 -1.10 2.73 8.29
C THR A 200 -0.75 2.67 6.79
N ASP A 201 -0.85 1.50 6.18
CA ASP A 201 -0.42 1.26 4.80
C ASP A 201 -1.37 1.91 3.77
N ILE A 202 -2.68 1.90 4.05
CA ILE A 202 -3.70 2.56 3.22
C ILE A 202 -3.58 4.09 3.28
N TRP A 203 -3.30 4.67 4.45
CA TRP A 203 -3.08 6.12 4.57
C TRP A 203 -1.81 6.55 3.84
N ARG A 204 -0.69 5.82 3.99
CA ARG A 204 0.48 5.96 3.10
C ARG A 204 0.06 5.92 1.63
N SER A 205 -0.80 4.99 1.25
CA SER A 205 -1.20 4.76 -0.14
C SER A 205 -1.81 6.00 -0.80
N TYR A 206 -2.66 6.73 -0.08
CA TYR A 206 -3.33 7.93 -0.55
C TYR A 206 -2.37 9.14 -0.59
N PHE A 207 -1.59 9.34 0.48
CA PHE A 207 -0.54 10.38 0.52
C PHE A 207 0.48 10.21 -0.62
N SER A 208 0.97 8.99 -0.82
CA SER A 208 1.88 8.64 -1.90
C SER A 208 1.30 8.96 -3.27
N GLN A 209 0.02 8.63 -3.52
CA GLN A 209 -0.64 8.97 -4.78
C GLN A 209 -0.63 10.48 -5.03
N LYS A 210 -1.01 11.29 -4.04
CA LYS A 210 -0.97 12.75 -4.19
C LYS A 210 0.43 13.28 -4.50
N LEU A 211 1.45 12.78 -3.80
CA LEU A 211 2.83 13.20 -4.00
C LEU A 211 3.41 12.77 -5.36
N LEU A 212 3.09 11.57 -5.82
CA LEU A 212 3.51 11.06 -7.13
C LEU A 212 2.82 11.82 -8.28
N HIS A 213 1.54 12.16 -8.09
CA HIS A 213 0.77 12.99 -9.02
C HIS A 213 1.40 14.38 -9.25
N LEU A 214 2.09 14.95 -8.24
CA LEU A 214 2.80 16.24 -8.38
C LEU A 214 4.06 16.15 -9.26
N ILE A 215 4.76 15.01 -9.24
CA ILE A 215 5.97 14.77 -10.06
C ILE A 215 5.68 14.05 -11.39
N GLY A 216 4.41 13.90 -11.77
CA GLY A 216 3.98 13.22 -13.00
C GLY A 216 4.13 11.70 -13.00
N GLU A 217 4.49 11.11 -11.86
CA GLU A 217 4.57 9.66 -11.66
C GLU A 217 3.19 9.07 -11.32
N ARG A 218 3.10 7.74 -11.39
CA ARG A 218 1.84 7.00 -11.32
C ARG A 218 1.99 5.74 -10.46
N ILE A 219 0.88 5.34 -9.84
CA ILE A 219 0.70 4.01 -9.20
C ILE A 219 -0.24 3.19 -10.09
N ALA A 220 -0.25 1.84 -10.04
CA ALA A 220 -0.95 1.12 -11.13
C ALA A 220 -1.75 -0.17 -10.86
N PHE A 221 -2.23 -0.43 -9.62
CA PHE A 221 -3.38 -1.32 -9.24
C PHE A 221 -3.72 -2.56 -10.09
N TYR A 222 -2.67 -3.26 -10.48
CA TYR A 222 -2.52 -4.46 -11.28
C TYR A 222 -3.16 -5.78 -10.64
N PRO A 223 -3.25 -7.04 -11.22
CA PRO A 223 -3.43 -8.32 -10.47
C PRO A 223 -2.64 -9.57 -11.03
N PRO A 224 -2.83 -10.78 -10.47
CA PRO A 224 -2.02 -11.40 -9.43
C PRO A 224 -0.83 -12.27 -9.91
N ASN A 225 0.21 -12.43 -9.06
CA ASN A 225 1.22 -13.49 -9.26
C ASN A 225 1.76 -14.16 -7.98
N ALA A 226 1.07 -14.05 -6.85
CA ALA A 226 1.25 -14.91 -5.68
C ALA A 226 -0.07 -15.16 -4.91
N ILE A 227 0.04 -15.81 -3.75
CA ILE A 227 -1.04 -16.48 -3.02
C ILE A 227 -0.83 -16.26 -1.52
N GLN A 228 -1.66 -15.46 -0.85
CA GLN A 228 -1.51 -15.26 0.59
C GLN A 228 -2.10 -16.44 1.35
N ASN A 229 -1.30 -17.03 2.23
CA ASN A 229 -1.70 -18.09 3.13
C ASN A 229 -1.85 -17.56 4.56
N ARG A 230 -3.07 -17.11 4.90
CA ARG A 230 -3.44 -16.71 6.27
C ARG A 230 -4.32 -17.75 6.94
N ASN A 231 -4.30 -17.74 8.27
CA ASN A 231 -5.28 -18.42 9.11
C ASN A 231 -6.50 -17.51 9.29
N ALA A 232 -7.66 -18.06 9.66
CA ALA A 232 -8.78 -17.22 10.06
C ALA A 232 -8.43 -16.32 11.26
N HIS A 233 -9.01 -15.12 11.31
CA HIS A 233 -8.75 -14.09 12.32
C HIS A 233 -10.06 -13.56 12.90
N ASP A 234 -9.99 -12.81 14.00
CA ASP A 234 -11.15 -12.08 14.52
C ASP A 234 -11.45 -10.86 13.63
N TYR A 235 -12.28 -11.08 12.61
CA TYR A 235 -12.70 -10.03 11.68
C TYR A 235 -13.53 -8.92 12.37
N LEU A 236 -14.06 -9.14 13.58
CA LEU A 236 -14.74 -8.09 14.36
C LEU A 236 -13.73 -7.21 15.13
N SER A 237 -12.58 -7.76 15.52
CA SER A 237 -11.43 -6.98 15.98
C SER A 237 -10.81 -6.18 14.82
N ASP A 238 -10.68 -6.79 13.64
CA ASP A 238 -10.19 -6.11 12.43
C ASP A 238 -11.07 -4.92 12.05
N PHE A 239 -12.40 -5.09 12.06
CA PHE A 239 -13.37 -4.03 11.80
C PHE A 239 -13.20 -2.82 12.73
N LYS A 240 -12.93 -3.06 14.03
CA LYS A 240 -12.67 -1.98 15.00
C LYS A 240 -11.37 -1.25 14.71
N GLN A 241 -10.33 -1.95 14.27
CA GLN A 241 -9.04 -1.36 13.88
C GLN A 241 -9.10 -0.61 12.53
N GLU A 242 -10.04 -0.96 11.65
CA GLU A 242 -10.23 -0.32 10.35
C GLU A 242 -11.22 0.86 10.37
N LYS A 243 -11.87 1.15 11.51
CA LYS A 243 -12.89 2.21 11.66
C LYS A 243 -12.54 3.55 10.99
N GLN A 244 -11.31 4.03 11.16
CA GLN A 244 -10.87 5.31 10.56
C GLN A 244 -10.80 5.28 9.03
N LEU A 245 -10.60 4.10 8.41
CA LEU A 245 -10.75 3.96 6.96
C LEU A 245 -12.20 4.17 6.53
N TYR A 246 -13.16 3.64 7.27
CA TYR A 246 -14.58 3.73 6.92
C TYR A 246 -15.14 5.14 7.11
N GLU A 247 -14.64 5.91 8.08
CA GLU A 247 -15.15 7.24 8.44
C GLU A 247 -14.40 8.41 7.78
N SER A 248 -13.15 8.21 7.33
CA SER A 248 -12.28 9.30 6.88
C SER A 248 -11.73 9.15 5.45
N SER A 249 -11.85 7.99 4.77
CA SER A 249 -11.18 7.80 3.47
C SER A 249 -11.74 8.65 2.32
N GLY A 250 -13.05 8.94 2.28
CA GLY A 250 -13.64 9.85 1.29
C GLY A 250 -13.13 11.27 1.48
N ARG A 251 -13.29 11.82 2.70
CA ARG A 251 -12.79 13.14 3.11
C ARG A 251 -11.28 13.29 2.88
N LEU A 252 -10.49 12.23 3.12
CA LEU A 252 -9.06 12.19 2.80
C LEU A 252 -8.79 12.34 1.29
N VAL A 253 -9.56 11.67 0.43
CA VAL A 253 -9.40 11.79 -1.03
C VAL A 253 -9.83 13.16 -1.55
N GLU A 254 -10.88 13.76 -0.98
CA GLU A 254 -11.30 15.14 -1.30
C GLU A 254 -10.25 16.18 -0.86
N TYR A 255 -9.73 16.04 0.35
CA TYR A 255 -8.62 16.85 0.86
C TYR A 255 -7.38 16.70 -0.03
N LEU A 256 -6.98 15.48 -0.36
CA LEU A 256 -5.81 15.25 -1.21
C LEU A 256 -6.02 15.76 -2.63
N ASP A 257 -7.20 15.62 -3.25
CA ASP A 257 -7.43 16.15 -4.59
C ASP A 257 -7.44 17.68 -4.63
N SER A 258 -7.95 18.33 -3.59
CA SER A 258 -7.97 19.80 -3.44
C SER A 258 -6.62 20.41 -3.01
N TRP A 259 -5.81 19.72 -2.19
CA TRP A 259 -4.51 20.21 -1.68
C TRP A 259 -3.54 20.61 -2.80
N ARG A 260 -2.69 21.61 -2.56
CA ARG A 260 -1.68 22.12 -3.50
C ARG A 260 -0.36 22.34 -2.76
N CYS A 261 0.75 22.03 -3.43
CA CYS A 261 2.08 22.46 -3.00
C CYS A 261 2.58 23.57 -3.94
N PHE A 262 3.26 24.57 -3.36
CA PHE A 262 3.87 25.68 -4.10
C PHE A 262 5.42 25.69 -4.00
N SER A 263 6.02 24.70 -3.33
CA SER A 263 7.47 24.49 -3.37
C SER A 263 7.87 23.71 -4.60
N SER A 264 9.06 24.01 -5.13
CA SER A 264 9.74 23.21 -6.15
C SER A 264 10.39 21.95 -5.58
N ASN A 265 10.53 21.84 -4.25
CA ASN A 265 11.12 20.69 -3.58
C ASN A 265 10.03 19.70 -3.11
N ILE A 266 9.97 18.53 -3.74
CA ILE A 266 8.99 17.48 -3.42
C ILE A 266 9.13 16.94 -1.98
N ALA A 267 10.32 17.00 -1.36
CA ALA A 267 10.50 16.62 0.04
C ALA A 267 9.83 17.63 0.99
N GLU A 268 9.90 18.93 0.67
CA GLU A 268 9.18 19.98 1.40
C GLU A 268 7.66 19.84 1.21
N CYS A 269 7.21 19.46 0.02
CA CYS A 269 5.80 19.11 -0.21
C CYS A 269 5.36 17.88 0.61
N ALA A 270 6.20 16.85 0.75
CA ALA A 270 5.89 15.68 1.56
C ALA A 270 5.79 16.03 3.06
N ILE A 271 6.71 16.85 3.57
CA ILE A 271 6.68 17.38 4.93
C ILE A 271 5.42 18.21 5.14
N LYS A 272 5.17 19.23 4.31
CA LYS A 272 3.97 20.08 4.41
C LYS A 272 2.67 19.30 4.30
N LEU A 273 2.61 18.23 3.50
CA LEU A 273 1.41 17.38 3.42
C LEU A 273 1.18 16.58 4.70
N ALA A 274 2.23 16.18 5.42
CA ALA A 274 2.14 15.47 6.70
C ALA A 274 1.93 16.41 7.90
N GLU A 275 2.42 17.65 7.82
CA GLU A 275 2.25 18.70 8.85
C GLU A 275 0.88 19.38 8.81
N ASN A 276 0.25 19.50 7.64
CA ASN A 276 -1.13 19.99 7.55
C ASN A 276 -2.06 19.02 8.29
N ASP A 277 -2.72 19.54 9.32
CA ASP A 277 -3.13 18.72 10.45
C ASP A 277 -4.15 17.63 10.08
N LEU A 278 -3.72 16.37 10.17
CA LEU A 278 -4.57 15.19 9.94
C LEU A 278 -5.80 15.15 10.85
N ARG A 279 -5.80 15.87 11.98
CA ARG A 279 -6.99 16.05 12.84
C ARG A 279 -8.15 16.78 12.13
N ALA A 280 -7.90 17.50 11.03
CA ALA A 280 -8.95 18.06 10.17
C ALA A 280 -9.73 16.97 9.38
N ILE A 281 -9.20 15.75 9.30
CA ILE A 281 -9.79 14.62 8.55
C ILE A 281 -10.48 13.60 9.48
N GLY A 282 -10.46 13.82 10.80
CA GLY A 282 -11.08 12.94 11.82
C GLY A 282 -10.17 11.81 12.29
#